data_AF-A0A2H6GVS0-F1
#
_entry.id   AF-A0A2H6GVS0-F1
#
_cell.length_a   1.000
_cell.length_b   1.000
_cell.length_c   1.000
_cell.angle_alpha   90.00
_cell.angle_beta   90.00
_cell.angle_gamma   90.00
#
_symmetry.space_group_name_H-M   'P 1'
#
loop_
_entity.id
_entity.type
_entity.pdbx_description
1 polymer ?
#
loop_
_entity_poly.entity_id
_entity_poly.type
_entity_poly.pdbx_seq_one_letter_code
_entity_poly.pdbx_strand_id
1 'polypeptide(L)'
;MRLGIINAVLGLVLLPFSIGFTKSFISQLSSFETFGMGETAFAAGAITYIILRRAGLRMSFLSTLAHELTHAIWGLAFRAKIKDIRVKRESGFVRLTKSNFLIMLAPYFFPFYTVLVVLFSFFIKQKYLILIFFLIGFTLAFHIVSTIESLRAGQPDIYRTGAFFSLPLIYISNLTMILLILKFISPKSVDITLFMNTALDESLALIQRIYLFF
;
A
#
# COMPACT_ATOMS: atom_id res chain seq x y z
N MET A 1 -27.44 0.16 11.12
CA MET A 1 -27.01 0.35 12.52
C MET A 1 -25.92 -0.65 12.96
N ARG A 2 -26.14 -1.98 12.86
CA ARG A 2 -25.15 -3.00 13.32
C ARG A 2 -23.78 -2.97 12.62
N LEU A 3 -23.72 -2.82 11.29
CA LEU A 3 -22.45 -2.71 10.56
C LEU A 3 -21.65 -1.45 10.92
N GLY A 4 -22.33 -0.34 11.23
CA GLY A 4 -21.66 0.91 11.61
C GLY A 4 -20.90 0.78 12.94
N ILE A 5 -21.50 0.12 13.93
CA ILE A 5 -20.88 -0.12 15.24
C ILE A 5 -19.67 -1.06 15.09
N ILE A 6 -19.81 -2.14 14.30
CA ILE A 6 -18.68 -3.07 14.05
C ILE A 6 -17.51 -2.34 13.42
N ASN A 7 -17.75 -1.54 12.36
CA ASN A 7 -16.69 -0.78 11.70
C ASN A 7 -16.07 0.26 12.65
N ALA A 8 -16.85 0.87 13.54
CA ALA A 8 -16.34 1.79 14.55
C ALA A 8 -15.40 1.09 15.54
N VAL A 9 -15.80 -0.07 16.06
CA VAL A 9 -14.98 -0.88 16.98
C VAL A 9 -13.70 -1.34 16.29
N LEU A 10 -13.79 -1.89 15.07
CA LEU A 10 -12.62 -2.32 14.32
C LEU A 10 -11.67 -1.16 14.01
N GLY A 11 -12.19 -0.01 13.60
CA GLY A 11 -11.38 1.19 13.39
C GLY A 11 -10.65 1.64 14.66
N LEU A 12 -11.34 1.64 15.81
CA LEU A 12 -10.77 1.99 17.10
C LEU A 12 -9.63 1.03 17.49
N VAL A 13 -9.85 -0.28 17.31
CA VAL A 13 -8.84 -1.31 17.57
C VAL A 13 -7.60 -1.13 16.68
N LEU A 14 -7.76 -0.67 15.43
CA LEU A 14 -6.63 -0.48 14.50
C LEU A 14 -5.80 0.80 14.77
N LEU A 15 -6.27 1.73 15.60
CA LEU A 15 -5.52 2.97 15.89
C LEU A 15 -4.21 2.70 16.65
N PRO A 16 -4.18 1.93 17.76
CA PRO A 16 -2.92 1.54 18.39
C PRO A 16 -1.97 0.80 17.45
N PHE A 17 -2.52 -0.04 16.57
CA PHE A 17 -1.74 -0.76 15.56
C PHE A 17 -1.12 0.19 14.53
N SER A 18 -1.83 1.24 14.13
CA SER A 18 -1.27 2.25 13.23
C SER A 18 -0.01 2.87 13.85
N ILE A 19 -0.05 3.21 15.14
CA ILE A 19 1.08 3.79 15.87
C ILE A 19 2.24 2.77 16.01
N GLY A 20 1.96 1.53 16.41
CA GLY A 20 2.97 0.50 16.55
C GLY A 20 3.68 0.18 15.23
N PHE A 21 2.93 0.06 14.14
CA PHE A 21 3.50 -0.12 12.80
C PHE A 21 4.31 1.10 12.36
N THR A 22 3.88 2.33 12.64
CA THR A 22 4.69 3.54 12.36
C THR A 22 6.02 3.51 13.11
N LYS A 23 6.01 3.22 14.42
CA LYS A 23 7.22 3.17 15.24
C LYS A 23 8.20 2.10 14.73
N SER A 24 7.69 0.91 14.46
CA SER A 24 8.48 -0.19 13.92
C SER A 24 9.07 0.16 12.54
N PHE A 25 8.27 0.77 11.67
CA PHE A 25 8.74 1.23 10.35
C PHE A 25 9.85 2.28 10.47
N ILE A 26 9.69 3.27 11.35
CA ILE A 26 10.72 4.28 11.63
C ILE A 26 11.99 3.60 12.18
N SER A 27 11.85 2.67 13.13
CA SER A 27 13.00 1.95 13.69
C SER A 27 13.78 1.18 12.63
N GLN A 28 13.09 0.53 11.68
CA GLN A 28 13.72 -0.15 10.55
C GLN A 28 14.41 0.81 9.59
N LEU A 29 13.84 1.99 9.32
CA LEU A 29 14.51 2.99 8.49
C LEU A 29 15.73 3.60 9.19
N SER A 30 15.64 3.82 10.51
CA SER A 30 16.73 4.38 11.30
C SER A 30 17.90 3.42 11.50
N SER A 31 17.72 2.11 11.29
CA SER A 31 18.81 1.13 11.36
C SER A 31 19.64 1.02 10.07
N PHE A 32 19.32 1.79 9.02
CA PHE A 32 20.13 1.82 7.81
C PHE A 32 21.43 2.60 8.08
N GLU A 33 22.56 1.91 8.17
CA GLU A 33 23.87 2.54 8.35
C GLU A 33 24.35 3.29 7.10
N THR A 34 24.14 2.70 5.92
CA THR A 34 24.51 3.28 4.63
C THR A 34 23.48 2.94 3.57
N PHE A 35 23.28 3.87 2.63
CA PHE A 35 22.46 3.63 1.44
C PHE A 35 23.36 3.20 0.28
N GLY A 36 23.10 2.01 -0.25
CA GLY A 36 23.77 1.51 -1.44
C GLY A 36 23.21 2.12 -2.72
N MET A 37 23.75 1.63 -3.84
CA MET A 37 23.37 2.09 -5.17
C MET A 37 21.90 1.74 -5.52
N GLY A 38 21.37 0.64 -4.96
CA GLY A 38 19.99 0.22 -5.20
C GLY A 38 18.97 1.07 -4.47
N GLU A 39 19.23 1.37 -3.20
CA GLU A 39 18.44 2.30 -2.39
C GLU A 39 18.44 3.70 -3.00
N THR A 40 19.60 4.15 -3.45
CA THR A 40 19.76 5.44 -4.14
C THR A 40 18.93 5.49 -5.43
N ALA A 41 18.98 4.43 -6.25
CA ALA A 41 18.20 4.35 -7.48
C ALA A 41 16.69 4.33 -7.20
N PHE A 42 16.25 3.57 -6.19
CA PHE A 42 14.87 3.57 -5.71
C PHE A 42 14.41 4.97 -5.28
N ALA A 43 15.20 5.65 -4.45
CA ALA A 43 14.89 7.02 -4.03
C ALA A 43 14.83 7.98 -5.23
N ALA A 44 15.77 7.88 -6.17
CA ALA A 44 15.80 8.69 -7.39
C ALA A 44 14.55 8.48 -8.27
N GLY A 45 14.08 7.23 -8.41
CA GLY A 45 12.86 6.91 -9.13
C GLY A 45 11.61 7.52 -8.48
N ALA A 46 11.49 7.39 -7.16
CA ALA A 46 10.39 7.98 -6.41
C ALA A 46 10.37 9.52 -6.53
N ILE A 47 11.53 10.16 -6.34
CA ILE A 47 11.70 11.61 -6.49
C ILE A 47 11.34 12.06 -7.90
N THR A 48 11.80 11.32 -8.92
CA THR A 48 11.52 11.63 -10.32
C THR A 48 10.02 11.63 -10.60
N TYR A 49 9.27 10.63 -10.14
CA TYR A 49 7.82 10.63 -10.30
C TYR A 49 7.16 11.82 -9.59
N ILE A 50 7.59 12.14 -8.36
CA ILE A 50 7.05 13.28 -7.61
C ILE A 50 7.30 14.60 -8.36
N ILE A 51 8.49 14.79 -8.94
CA ILE A 51 8.82 15.97 -9.74
C ILE A 51 7.93 16.04 -10.98
N LEU A 52 7.82 14.96 -11.74
CA LEU A 52 6.96 14.91 -12.93
C LEU A 52 5.50 15.22 -12.58
N ARG A 53 5.04 14.67 -11.45
CA ARG A 53 3.68 14.92 -10.97
C ARG A 53 3.46 16.39 -10.63
N ARG A 54 4.41 17.02 -9.90
CA ARG A 54 4.35 18.45 -9.57
C ARG A 54 4.46 19.34 -10.82
N ALA A 55 5.17 18.89 -11.85
CA ALA A 55 5.23 19.55 -13.16
C ALA A 55 3.93 19.40 -13.99
N GLY A 56 2.91 18.72 -13.47
CA GLY A 56 1.59 18.61 -14.09
C GLY A 56 1.32 17.29 -14.82
N LEU A 57 2.26 16.33 -14.81
CA LEU A 57 2.03 15.02 -15.42
C LEU A 57 0.94 14.26 -14.66
N ARG A 58 -0.24 14.13 -15.28
CA ARG A 58 -1.36 13.34 -14.77
C ARG A 58 -1.50 12.04 -15.56
N MET A 59 -1.12 10.93 -14.91
CA MET A 59 -1.26 9.59 -15.45
C MET A 59 -2.62 8.96 -15.10
N SER A 60 -3.71 9.73 -15.25
CA SER A 60 -5.06 9.36 -14.77
C SER A 60 -5.55 8.01 -15.31
N PHE A 61 -5.28 7.73 -16.59
CA PHE A 61 -5.66 6.45 -17.20
C PHE A 61 -4.95 5.27 -16.53
N LEU A 62 -3.63 5.38 -16.33
CA LEU A 62 -2.85 4.30 -15.67
C LEU A 62 -3.31 4.10 -14.23
N SER A 63 -3.69 5.18 -13.54
CA SER A 63 -4.21 5.14 -12.18
C SER A 63 -5.54 4.39 -12.14
N THR A 64 -6.47 4.76 -13.03
CA THR A 64 -7.79 4.09 -13.14
C THR A 64 -7.63 2.63 -13.55
N LEU A 65 -6.71 2.33 -14.48
CA LEU A 65 -6.42 0.97 -14.92
C LEU A 65 -5.91 0.10 -13.77
N ALA A 66 -4.91 0.59 -13.02
CA ALA A 66 -4.39 -0.11 -11.86
C ALA A 66 -5.49 -0.35 -10.81
N HIS A 67 -6.37 0.63 -10.61
CA HIS A 67 -7.48 0.53 -9.66
C HIS A 67 -8.42 -0.63 -10.00
N GLU A 68 -8.96 -0.64 -11.22
CA GLU A 68 -9.93 -1.67 -11.64
C GLU A 68 -9.29 -3.06 -11.80
N LEU A 69 -8.05 -3.14 -12.29
CA LEU A 69 -7.34 -4.42 -12.40
C LEU A 69 -6.99 -4.99 -11.03
N THR A 70 -6.69 -4.15 -10.03
CA THR A 70 -6.43 -4.62 -8.68
C THR A 70 -7.68 -5.24 -8.06
N HIS A 71 -8.83 -4.56 -8.17
CA HIS A 71 -10.11 -5.15 -7.79
C HIS A 71 -10.37 -6.48 -8.50
N ALA A 72 -10.10 -6.57 -9.80
CA ALA A 72 -10.29 -7.80 -10.57
C ALA A 72 -9.40 -8.95 -10.06
N ILE A 73 -8.11 -8.70 -9.85
CA ILE A 73 -7.14 -9.68 -9.34
C ILE A 73 -7.54 -10.18 -7.95
N TRP A 74 -7.86 -9.25 -7.04
CA TRP A 74 -8.29 -9.59 -5.69
C TRP A 74 -9.63 -10.33 -5.72
N GLY A 75 -10.56 -9.90 -6.58
CA GLY A 75 -11.80 -10.62 -6.85
C GLY A 75 -11.54 -12.08 -7.22
N LEU A 76 -10.65 -12.34 -8.18
CA LEU A 76 -10.27 -13.69 -8.60
C LEU A 76 -9.63 -14.48 -7.44
N ALA A 77 -8.74 -13.87 -6.66
CA ALA A 77 -8.11 -14.50 -5.49
C ALA A 77 -9.16 -14.95 -4.44
N PHE A 78 -10.23 -14.18 -4.27
CA PHE A 78 -11.38 -14.51 -3.42
C PHE A 78 -12.47 -15.31 -4.16
N ARG A 79 -12.14 -15.92 -5.30
CA ARG A 79 -13.00 -16.79 -6.12
C ARG A 79 -14.26 -16.09 -6.64
N ALA A 80 -14.21 -14.78 -6.84
CA ALA A 80 -15.23 -14.06 -7.61
C ALA A 80 -14.98 -14.27 -9.11
N LYS A 81 -16.03 -14.14 -9.92
CA LYS A 81 -15.91 -14.10 -11.39
C LYS A 81 -16.03 -12.66 -11.87
N ILE A 82 -15.19 -12.29 -12.83
CA ILE A 82 -15.27 -11.01 -13.52
C ILE A 82 -16.44 -11.08 -14.52
N LYS A 83 -17.36 -10.12 -14.44
CA LYS A 83 -18.53 -10.01 -15.32
C LYS A 83 -18.38 -8.93 -16.38
N ASP A 84 -17.75 -7.82 -16.02
CA ASP A 84 -17.45 -6.71 -16.92
C ASP A 84 -16.29 -5.91 -16.31
N ILE A 85 -15.41 -5.37 -17.15
CA ILE A 85 -14.37 -4.41 -16.77
C ILE A 85 -14.36 -3.33 -17.84
N ARG A 86 -14.48 -2.07 -17.42
CA ARG A 86 -14.29 -0.93 -18.32
C ARG A 86 -13.42 0.10 -17.62
N VAL A 87 -12.42 0.57 -18.35
CA VAL A 87 -11.49 1.58 -17.88
C VAL A 87 -11.46 2.72 -18.87
N LYS A 88 -11.69 3.93 -18.37
CA LYS A 88 -11.50 5.20 -19.08
C LYS A 88 -10.45 6.02 -18.33
N ARG A 89 -10.11 7.20 -18.88
CA ARG A 89 -9.03 8.04 -18.36
C ARG A 89 -9.22 8.48 -16.90
N GLU A 90 -10.46 8.73 -16.47
CA GLU A 90 -10.77 9.29 -15.14
C GLU A 90 -11.91 8.55 -14.44
N SER A 91 -12.37 7.44 -15.02
CA SER A 91 -13.42 6.60 -14.45
C SER A 91 -13.26 5.18 -14.91
N GLY A 92 -13.55 4.24 -14.02
CA GLY A 92 -13.51 2.82 -14.31
C GLY A 92 -14.60 2.12 -13.53
N PHE A 93 -14.87 0.88 -13.92
CA PHE A 93 -15.55 -0.05 -13.05
C PHE A 93 -15.16 -1.48 -13.39
N VAL A 94 -15.24 -2.31 -12.36
CA VAL A 94 -15.18 -3.76 -12.42
C VAL A 94 -16.43 -4.33 -11.76
N ARG A 95 -17.14 -5.19 -12.50
CA ARG A 95 -18.28 -5.92 -11.97
C ARG A 95 -17.84 -7.34 -11.63
N LEU A 96 -17.92 -7.68 -10.35
CA LEU A 96 -17.61 -9.01 -9.83
C LEU A 96 -18.89 -9.71 -9.37
N THR A 97 -18.89 -11.05 -9.32
CA THR A 97 -20.03 -11.82 -8.78
C THR A 97 -20.22 -11.68 -7.28
N LYS A 98 -19.15 -11.35 -6.55
CA LYS A 98 -19.14 -11.13 -5.10
C LYS A 98 -17.99 -10.19 -4.75
N SER A 99 -18.11 -9.49 -3.63
CA SER A 99 -17.09 -8.59 -3.12
C SER A 99 -17.01 -8.68 -1.58
N ASN A 100 -15.93 -8.19 -1.02
CA ASN A 100 -15.68 -8.05 0.42
C ASN A 100 -14.77 -6.83 0.66
N PHE A 101 -14.53 -6.46 1.92
CA PHE A 101 -13.73 -5.27 2.22
C PHE A 101 -12.29 -5.36 1.70
N LEU A 102 -11.67 -6.54 1.65
CA LEU A 102 -10.31 -6.69 1.11
C LEU A 102 -10.28 -6.43 -0.39
N ILE A 103 -11.25 -6.96 -1.14
CA ILE A 103 -11.38 -6.65 -2.57
C ILE A 103 -11.57 -5.14 -2.75
N MET A 104 -12.52 -4.54 -2.01
CA MET A 104 -12.83 -3.12 -2.12
C MET A 104 -11.66 -2.22 -1.78
N LEU A 105 -10.86 -2.57 -0.77
CA LEU A 105 -9.74 -1.75 -0.31
C LEU A 105 -8.40 -2.10 -1.00
N ALA A 106 -8.34 -3.18 -1.79
CA ALA A 106 -7.12 -3.63 -2.43
C ALA A 106 -6.40 -2.56 -3.26
N PRO A 107 -7.09 -1.76 -4.11
CA PRO A 107 -6.42 -0.72 -4.90
C PRO A 107 -5.68 0.33 -4.08
N TYR A 108 -6.05 0.50 -2.81
CA TYR A 108 -5.49 1.52 -1.93
C TYR A 108 -4.24 1.03 -1.20
N PHE A 109 -3.94 -0.27 -1.19
CA PHE A 109 -2.75 -0.82 -0.52
C PHE A 109 -1.90 -1.76 -1.39
N PHE A 110 -2.42 -2.25 -2.52
CA PHE A 110 -1.68 -3.13 -3.43
C PHE A 110 -1.09 -2.31 -4.59
N PRO A 111 0.24 -2.08 -4.62
CA PRO A 111 0.89 -1.25 -5.62
C PRO A 111 1.08 -2.03 -6.92
N PHE A 112 0.00 -2.13 -7.70
CA PHE A 112 -0.10 -2.97 -8.89
C PHE A 112 1.13 -2.93 -9.81
N TYR A 113 1.53 -1.74 -10.28
CA TYR A 113 2.69 -1.61 -11.17
C TYR A 113 4.01 -1.94 -10.47
N THR A 114 4.16 -1.62 -9.19
CA THR A 114 5.37 -1.98 -8.44
C THR A 114 5.51 -3.49 -8.33
N VAL A 115 4.41 -4.20 -8.04
CA VAL A 115 4.41 -5.66 -8.02
C VAL A 115 4.76 -6.23 -9.40
N LEU A 116 4.22 -5.68 -10.49
CA LEU A 116 4.60 -6.10 -11.83
C LEU A 116 6.09 -5.89 -12.12
N VAL A 117 6.66 -4.75 -11.72
CA VAL A 117 8.10 -4.48 -11.88
C VAL A 117 8.95 -5.46 -11.06
N VAL A 118 8.55 -5.74 -9.81
CA VAL A 118 9.23 -6.74 -8.96
C VAL A 118 9.15 -8.13 -9.59
N LEU A 119 7.98 -8.56 -10.07
CA LEU A 119 7.82 -9.86 -10.73
C LEU A 119 8.64 -9.95 -12.02
N PHE A 120 8.69 -8.86 -12.79
CA PHE A 120 9.48 -8.79 -14.01
C PHE A 120 10.99 -8.89 -13.73
N SER A 121 11.44 -8.40 -12.58
CA SER A 121 12.86 -8.41 -12.20
C SER A 121 13.48 -9.81 -12.17
N PHE A 122 12.69 -10.85 -11.86
CA PHE A 122 13.16 -12.25 -11.83
C PHE A 122 13.57 -12.79 -13.21
N PHE A 123 13.17 -12.12 -14.30
CA PHE A 123 13.49 -12.51 -15.68
C PHE A 123 14.58 -11.62 -16.30
N ILE A 124 15.12 -10.66 -15.56
CA ILE A 124 16.03 -9.64 -16.07
C ILE A 124 17.46 -9.89 -15.59
N LYS A 125 18.44 -9.60 -16.47
CA LYS A 125 19.87 -9.76 -16.15
C LYS A 125 20.26 -8.81 -15.02
N GLN A 126 21.12 -9.29 -14.12
CA GLN A 126 21.62 -8.57 -12.93
C GLN A 126 22.10 -7.15 -13.21
N LYS A 127 22.76 -6.93 -14.36
CA LYS A 127 23.25 -5.59 -14.77
C LYS A 127 22.16 -4.51 -14.90
N TYR A 128 20.89 -4.89 -15.00
CA TYR A 128 19.76 -3.96 -15.09
C TYR A 128 19.04 -3.77 -13.74
N LEU A 129 19.48 -4.39 -12.64
CA LEU A 129 18.80 -4.26 -11.34
C LEU A 129 18.70 -2.82 -10.85
N ILE A 130 19.70 -1.99 -11.12
CA ILE A 130 19.66 -0.56 -10.76
C ILE A 130 18.47 0.15 -11.45
N LEU A 131 18.22 -0.15 -12.72
CA LEU A 131 17.04 0.36 -13.43
C LEU A 131 15.74 -0.20 -12.85
N ILE A 132 15.72 -1.49 -12.48
CA ILE A 132 14.56 -2.09 -11.81
C ILE A 132 14.26 -1.37 -10.49
N PHE A 133 15.26 -1.13 -9.65
CA PHE A 133 15.08 -0.41 -8.39
C PHE A 133 14.58 1.02 -8.60
N PHE A 134 15.09 1.71 -9.62
CA PHE A 134 14.55 3.00 -10.05
C PHE A 134 13.05 2.90 -10.43
N LEU A 135 12.67 1.93 -11.25
CA LEU A 135 11.27 1.72 -11.66
C LEU A 135 10.37 1.33 -10.49
N ILE A 136 10.87 0.56 -9.52
CA ILE A 136 10.15 0.23 -8.28
C ILE A 136 9.85 1.52 -7.51
N GLY A 137 10.85 2.39 -7.31
CA GLY A 137 10.66 3.67 -6.64
C GLY A 137 9.66 4.58 -7.36
N PHE A 138 9.79 4.67 -8.69
CA PHE A 138 8.89 5.46 -9.54
C PHE A 138 7.44 4.97 -9.44
N THR A 139 7.21 3.67 -9.60
CA THR A 139 5.86 3.07 -9.58
C THR A 139 5.25 3.06 -8.19
N LEU A 140 6.06 2.95 -7.13
CA LEU A 140 5.58 3.02 -5.75
C LEU A 140 5.15 4.45 -5.39
N ALA A 141 5.94 5.46 -5.79
CA ALA A 141 5.54 6.85 -5.63
C ALA A 141 4.27 7.18 -6.43
N PHE A 142 4.14 6.63 -7.64
CA PHE A 142 2.90 6.66 -8.41
C PHE A 142 1.71 6.09 -7.64
N HIS A 143 1.84 4.89 -7.07
CA HIS A 143 0.81 4.24 -6.27
C HIS A 143 0.39 5.08 -5.05
N ILE A 144 1.36 5.62 -4.31
CA ILE A 144 1.08 6.43 -3.10
C ILE A 144 0.30 7.69 -3.50
N VAL A 145 0.74 8.39 -4.55
CA VAL A 145 0.07 9.61 -5.02
C VAL A 145 -1.34 9.31 -5.53
N SER A 146 -1.52 8.25 -6.34
CA SER A 146 -2.85 7.87 -6.83
C SER A 146 -3.79 7.43 -5.70
N THR A 147 -3.26 6.78 -4.67
CA THR A 147 -4.00 6.41 -3.47
C THR A 147 -4.48 7.65 -2.73
N ILE A 148 -3.60 8.61 -2.47
CA ILE A 148 -3.95 9.88 -1.80
C ILE A 148 -5.05 10.63 -2.57
N GLU A 149 -4.95 10.68 -3.90
CA GLU A 149 -5.97 11.28 -4.75
C GLU A 149 -7.32 10.57 -4.69
N SER A 150 -7.30 9.25 -4.71
CA SER A 150 -8.52 8.43 -4.61
C SER A 150 -9.19 8.61 -3.24
N LEU A 151 -8.40 8.69 -2.16
CA LEU A 151 -8.91 8.98 -0.82
C LEU A 151 -9.53 10.39 -0.74
N ARG A 152 -8.86 11.40 -1.31
CA ARG A 152 -9.39 12.78 -1.36
C ARG A 152 -10.65 12.92 -2.22
N ALA A 153 -10.76 12.14 -3.29
CA ALA A 153 -11.93 12.10 -4.15
C ALA A 153 -13.14 11.40 -3.49
N GLY A 154 -12.95 10.74 -2.33
CA GLY A 154 -14.05 10.12 -1.59
C GLY A 154 -14.64 8.90 -2.29
N GLN A 155 -13.78 8.00 -2.81
CA GLN A 155 -14.22 6.83 -3.58
C GLN A 155 -15.27 5.95 -2.86
N PRO A 156 -16.25 5.39 -3.60
CA PRO A 156 -17.27 4.48 -3.07
C PRO A 156 -16.78 3.31 -2.27
N ASP A 157 -15.61 2.81 -2.59
CA ASP A 157 -15.03 1.66 -1.90
C ASP A 157 -14.83 1.95 -0.40
N ILE A 158 -14.34 3.15 -0.06
CA ILE A 158 -13.94 3.53 1.31
C ILE A 158 -15.14 3.72 2.23
N TYR A 159 -16.17 4.45 1.77
CA TYR A 159 -17.30 4.76 2.64
C TYR A 159 -18.28 3.59 2.75
N ARG A 160 -18.34 2.70 1.74
CA ARG A 160 -19.13 1.45 1.83
C ARG A 160 -18.55 0.46 2.84
N THR A 161 -17.23 0.42 3.02
CA THR A 161 -16.55 -0.37 4.07
C THR A 161 -16.47 0.37 5.41
N GLY A 162 -16.78 1.67 5.44
CA GLY A 162 -16.66 2.54 6.61
C GLY A 162 -15.27 3.16 6.71
N ALA A 163 -15.19 4.48 6.58
CA ALA A 163 -13.91 5.20 6.50
C ALA A 163 -13.04 5.03 7.75
N PHE A 164 -13.64 5.04 8.95
CA PHE A 164 -12.91 4.90 10.22
C PHE A 164 -12.21 3.54 10.39
N PHE A 165 -12.77 2.48 9.80
CA PHE A 165 -12.12 1.18 9.70
C PHE A 165 -11.09 1.14 8.54
N SER A 166 -11.47 1.69 7.40
CA SER A 166 -10.70 1.55 6.15
C SER A 166 -9.39 2.32 6.17
N LEU A 167 -9.36 3.54 6.73
CA LEU A 167 -8.16 4.38 6.72
C LEU A 167 -6.98 3.77 7.51
N PRO A 168 -7.14 3.32 8.77
CA PRO A 168 -6.08 2.61 9.50
C PRO A 168 -5.62 1.34 8.78
N LEU A 169 -6.56 0.55 8.24
CA LEU A 169 -6.22 -0.68 7.53
C LEU A 169 -5.38 -0.41 6.27
N ILE A 170 -5.78 0.58 5.45
CA ILE A 170 -5.01 1.03 4.29
C ILE A 170 -3.63 1.49 4.71
N TYR A 171 -3.53 2.29 5.77
CA TYR A 171 -2.27 2.83 6.27
C TYR A 171 -1.29 1.72 6.70
N ILE A 172 -1.73 0.83 7.59
CA ILE A 172 -0.93 -0.31 8.08
C ILE A 172 -0.51 -1.22 6.91
N SER A 173 -1.42 -1.49 5.97
CA SER A 173 -1.14 -2.33 4.81
C SER A 173 -0.10 -1.70 3.88
N ASN A 174 -0.16 -0.38 3.65
CA ASN A 174 0.86 0.32 2.87
C ASN A 174 2.22 0.33 3.57
N LEU A 175 2.30 0.58 4.88
CA LEU A 175 3.57 0.49 5.62
C LEU A 175 4.21 -0.88 5.47
N THR A 176 3.40 -1.94 5.64
CA THR A 176 3.85 -3.32 5.49
C THR A 176 4.33 -3.60 4.07
N MET A 177 3.57 -3.17 3.05
CA MET A 177 3.93 -3.36 1.64
C MET A 177 5.22 -2.62 1.27
N ILE A 178 5.37 -1.38 1.72
CA ILE A 178 6.61 -0.59 1.51
C ILE A 178 7.79 -1.32 2.14
N LEU A 179 7.64 -1.85 3.35
CA LEU A 179 8.71 -2.61 4.00
C LEU A 179 9.06 -3.90 3.24
N LEU A 180 8.08 -4.64 2.71
CA LEU A 180 8.35 -5.81 1.88
C LEU A 180 9.13 -5.46 0.60
N ILE A 181 8.81 -4.32 -0.01
CA ILE A 181 9.56 -3.78 -1.15
C ILE A 181 10.98 -3.40 -0.73
N LEU A 182 11.16 -2.74 0.41
CA LEU A 182 12.49 -2.42 0.94
C LEU A 182 13.29 -3.69 1.29
N LYS A 183 12.64 -4.75 1.79
CA LYS A 183 13.29 -6.05 1.99
C LYS A 183 13.83 -6.64 0.69
N PHE A 184 13.08 -6.47 -0.41
CA PHE A 184 13.53 -6.92 -1.73
C PHE A 184 14.75 -6.14 -2.22
N ILE A 185 14.80 -4.82 -1.98
CA ILE A 185 15.92 -3.95 -2.40
C ILE A 185 17.14 -4.12 -1.49
N SER A 186 16.92 -4.16 -0.18
CA SER A 186 17.93 -4.12 0.88
C SER A 186 17.79 -5.32 1.83
N PRO A 187 18.02 -6.55 1.33
CA PRO A 187 17.70 -7.77 2.07
C PRO A 187 18.46 -7.94 3.39
N LYS A 188 19.62 -7.30 3.53
CA LYS A 188 20.42 -7.33 4.77
C LYS A 188 20.00 -6.28 5.79
N SER A 189 19.44 -5.16 5.34
CA SER A 189 19.11 -4.02 6.20
C SER A 189 17.69 -4.08 6.76
N VAL A 190 16.80 -4.81 6.10
CA VAL A 190 15.40 -4.94 6.53
C VAL A 190 15.15 -6.30 7.15
N ASP A 191 14.55 -6.34 8.33
CA ASP A 191 14.12 -7.56 9.01
C ASP A 191 12.60 -7.56 9.20
N ILE A 192 11.90 -8.44 8.46
CA ILE A 192 10.44 -8.55 8.51
C ILE A 192 9.97 -9.06 9.86
N THR A 193 10.68 -10.02 10.45
CA THR A 193 10.30 -10.63 11.72
C THR A 193 10.42 -9.63 12.85
N LEU A 194 11.55 -8.90 12.89
CA LEU A 194 11.77 -7.83 13.85
C LEU A 194 10.71 -6.73 13.66
N PHE A 195 10.43 -6.33 12.42
CA PHE A 195 9.39 -5.35 12.13
C PHE A 195 8.03 -5.76 12.71
N MET A 196 7.60 -7.00 12.45
CA MET A 196 6.30 -7.48 12.92
C MET A 196 6.25 -7.58 14.45
N ASN A 197 7.30 -8.11 15.08
CA ASN A 197 7.36 -8.23 16.54
C ASN A 197 7.32 -6.85 17.21
N THR A 198 8.20 -5.92 16.80
CA THR A 198 8.22 -4.56 17.34
C THR A 198 6.90 -3.83 17.09
N ALA A 199 6.28 -4.01 15.92
CA ALA A 199 4.99 -3.39 15.63
C ALA A 199 3.90 -3.89 16.57
N LEU A 200 3.84 -5.21 16.83
CA LEU A 200 2.87 -5.80 17.75
C LEU A 200 3.14 -5.39 19.20
N ASP A 201 4.39 -5.45 19.65
CA ASP A 201 4.78 -5.10 21.01
C ASP A 201 4.45 -3.64 21.34
N GLU A 202 4.78 -2.71 20.44
CA GLU A 202 4.45 -1.28 20.60
C GLU A 202 2.94 -1.03 20.59
N SER A 203 2.18 -1.80 19.79
CA SER A 203 0.72 -1.70 19.73
C SER A 203 0.09 -2.18 21.04
N LEU A 204 0.52 -3.34 21.54
CA LEU A 204 0.02 -3.94 22.77
C LEU A 204 0.41 -3.11 24.00
N ALA A 205 1.64 -2.60 24.05
CA ALA A 205 2.10 -1.71 25.11
C ALA A 205 1.24 -0.42 25.17
N LEU A 206 0.86 0.14 24.03
CA LEU A 206 -0.03 1.30 23.99
C LEU A 206 -1.44 0.95 24.49
N ILE A 207 -1.99 -0.20 24.10
CA ILE A 207 -3.29 -0.68 24.60
C ILE A 207 -3.25 -0.86 26.12
N GLN A 208 -2.20 -1.48 26.65
CA GLN A 208 -2.01 -1.65 28.10
C GLN A 208 -1.94 -0.30 28.83
N ARG A 209 -1.19 0.67 28.30
CA ARG A 209 -1.14 2.02 28.88
C ARG A 209 -2.52 2.66 28.91
N ILE A 210 -3.27 2.61 27.82
CA ILE A 210 -4.64 3.15 27.75
C ILE A 210 -5.52 2.48 28.80
N TYR A 211 -5.47 1.16 28.92
CA TYR A 211 -6.25 0.42 29.92
C TYR A 211 -5.92 0.85 31.35
N LEU A 212 -4.64 1.06 31.68
CA LEU A 212 -4.21 1.50 33.02
C LEU A 212 -4.60 2.95 33.37
N PHE A 213 -5.01 3.77 32.40
CA PHE A 213 -5.53 5.12 32.64
C PHE A 213 -7.02 5.14 33.03
N PHE A 214 -7.73 4.02 32.90
CA PHE A 214 -9.14 3.86 33.29
C PHE A 214 -9.27 2.89 34.48
#